data_AF-A0A9W6ZHT3-F1
#
_entry.id   AF-A0A9W6ZHT3-F1
#
_cell.length_a   1.000
_cell.length_b   1.000
_cell.length_c   1.000
_cell.angle_alpha   90.00
_cell.angle_beta   90.00
_cell.angle_gamma   90.00
#
_symmetry.space_group_name_H-M   'P 1'
#
loop_
_entity.id
_entity.type
_entity.pdbx_description
1 polymer ?
#
loop_
_entity_poly.entity_id
_entity_poly.type
_entity_poly.pdbx_seq_one_letter_code
_entity_poly.pdbx_strand_id
1 'polypeptide(L)'
;MNYNAFTISQSYQFAPQSLAGSSLLPLTATITGKRPTIFRTIVNDEIWTQDQQLGIVNVNVPIRSTIIKIPGGGLNVINPIQPTPESMTQLNALISSHGPV
;
A
#
# COMPACT_ATOMS: atom_id res chain seq x y z
N MET A 1 24.47 -5.95 -12.76
CA MET A 1 23.02 -6.14 -12.91
C MET A 1 22.35 -4.80 -12.67
N ASN A 2 22.00 -4.09 -13.74
CA ASN A 2 21.41 -2.74 -13.68
C ASN A 2 19.89 -2.86 -13.69
N TYR A 3 19.23 -2.35 -12.66
CA TYR A 3 17.77 -2.29 -12.59
C TYR A 3 17.33 -0.86 -12.89
N ASN A 4 16.70 -0.67 -14.05
CA ASN A 4 16.12 0.61 -14.45
C ASN A 4 14.89 0.90 -13.58
N ALA A 5 14.98 1.92 -12.74
CA ALA A 5 13.85 2.45 -11.98
C ALA A 5 12.86 3.11 -12.95
N PHE A 6 11.59 2.71 -12.89
CA PHE A 6 10.49 3.42 -13.54
C PHE A 6 10.35 4.81 -12.91
N THR A 7 10.66 5.87 -13.67
CA THR A 7 10.43 7.27 -13.28
C THR A 7 8.95 7.60 -13.44
N ILE A 8 8.23 7.85 -12.33
CA ILE A 8 6.87 8.41 -12.38
C ILE A 8 6.96 9.91 -12.06
N SER A 9 6.82 10.72 -13.10
CA SER A 9 6.70 12.18 -13.03
C SER A 9 5.23 12.57 -12.93
N GLN A 10 4.71 12.91 -11.75
CA GLN A 10 3.47 13.70 -11.64
C GLN A 10 3.53 14.65 -10.45
N SER A 11 3.56 15.95 -10.75
CA SER A 11 3.34 17.05 -9.81
C SER A 11 1.85 17.17 -9.50
N TYR A 12 1.43 16.88 -8.27
CA TYR A 12 0.03 17.00 -7.85
C TYR A 12 -0.14 18.18 -6.90
N GLN A 13 -0.95 19.17 -7.29
CA GLN A 13 -1.34 20.30 -6.45
C GLN A 13 -2.70 20.02 -5.79
N PHE A 14 -2.84 20.30 -4.50
CA PHE A 14 -4.13 20.22 -3.79
C PHE A 14 -4.39 21.52 -3.01
N ALA A 15 -5.59 22.09 -3.21
CA ALA A 15 -6.09 23.29 -2.52
C ALA A 15 -6.65 22.94 -1.13
N PRO A 16 -6.56 23.85 -0.13
CA PRO A 16 -7.02 23.55 1.22
C PRO A 16 -8.47 23.99 1.42
N GLN A 17 -9.36 23.06 1.79
CA GLN A 17 -10.66 23.39 2.39
C GLN A 17 -10.87 22.52 3.63
N SER A 18 -10.47 23.06 4.79
CA SER A 18 -11.07 22.88 6.13
C SER A 18 -9.99 23.10 7.21
N LEU A 19 -9.92 24.29 7.78
CA LEU A 19 -9.11 24.55 8.97
C LEU A 19 -9.73 25.65 9.85
N ALA A 20 -10.99 25.48 10.24
CA ALA A 20 -11.60 26.25 11.31
C ALA A 20 -11.87 25.30 12.49
N GLY A 21 -10.83 24.91 13.24
CA GLY A 21 -11.02 24.08 14.43
C GLY A 21 -9.79 23.41 15.05
N SER A 22 -8.64 23.37 14.38
CA SER A 22 -7.44 22.66 14.86
C SER A 22 -6.36 23.62 15.36
N SER A 23 -6.67 24.43 16.38
CA SER A 23 -5.83 25.57 16.77
C SER A 23 -4.59 25.24 17.62
N LEU A 24 -4.40 24.04 18.18
CA LEU A 24 -3.30 23.83 19.16
C LEU A 24 -2.55 22.50 19.09
N LEU A 25 -2.81 21.69 18.07
CA LEU A 25 -1.99 20.51 17.81
C LEU A 25 -1.46 20.62 16.37
N PRO A 26 -0.24 20.13 16.07
CA PRO A 26 0.21 19.94 14.70
C PRO A 26 -0.53 18.74 14.09
N LEU A 27 -1.87 18.77 14.14
CA LEU A 27 -2.80 17.85 13.50
C LEU A 27 -3.30 18.41 12.18
N THR A 28 -2.58 19.37 11.58
CA THR A 28 -2.82 19.67 10.18
C THR A 28 -2.69 18.35 9.45
N ALA A 29 -3.79 17.90 8.84
CA ALA A 29 -3.91 16.70 8.01
C ALA A 29 -3.06 16.81 6.71
N THR A 30 -1.98 17.58 6.80
CA THR A 30 -1.06 18.00 5.76
C THR A 30 0.38 17.79 6.24
N ILE A 31 0.63 16.78 7.08
CA ILE A 31 1.95 16.15 7.19
C ILE A 31 2.05 15.10 6.06
N THR A 32 2.16 15.66 4.85
CA THR A 32 2.83 15.16 3.64
C THR A 32 2.35 13.83 3.02
N GLY A 33 1.30 13.91 2.17
CA GLY A 33 1.06 12.98 1.04
C GLY A 33 0.28 11.70 1.33
N LYS A 34 -0.56 11.26 0.36
CA LYS A 34 -1.16 9.92 0.35
C LYS A 34 -0.01 8.90 0.20
N ARG A 35 0.17 8.03 1.20
CA ARG A 35 1.22 7.00 1.17
C ARG A 35 0.72 5.82 0.33
N PRO A 36 1.43 5.44 -0.76
CA PRO A 36 0.98 4.37 -1.63
C PRO A 36 1.07 3.01 -0.95
N THR A 37 0.22 2.07 -1.35
CA THR A 37 0.40 0.66 -0.97
C THR A 37 1.52 0.05 -1.82
N ILE A 38 2.63 -0.30 -1.19
CA ILE A 38 3.80 -0.86 -1.87
C ILE A 38 3.57 -2.35 -2.07
N PHE A 39 3.50 -2.77 -3.33
CA PHE A 39 3.39 -4.19 -3.70
C PHE A 39 4.74 -4.72 -4.17
N ARG A 40 5.17 -5.86 -3.64
CA ARG A 40 6.41 -6.53 -4.05
C ARG A 40 6.21 -8.02 -4.23
N THR A 41 6.67 -8.53 -5.36
CA THR A 41 6.88 -9.97 -5.58
C THR A 41 8.20 -10.36 -4.91
N ILE A 42 8.14 -11.28 -3.96
CA ILE A 42 9.33 -11.81 -3.27
C ILE A 42 9.82 -13.06 -3.99
N VAL A 43 8.89 -13.95 -4.34
CA VAL A 43 9.13 -15.14 -5.15
C VAL A 43 8.12 -15.13 -6.27
N ASN A 44 8.59 -15.23 -7.52
CA ASN A 44 7.74 -15.21 -8.70
C ASN A 44 6.66 -16.30 -8.60
N ASP A 45 5.41 -15.93 -8.87
CA ASP A 45 4.25 -16.82 -8.88
C ASP A 45 3.91 -17.56 -7.56
N GLU A 46 4.58 -17.20 -6.45
CA GLU A 46 4.41 -17.88 -5.16
C GLU A 46 4.16 -16.93 -3.98
N ILE A 47 4.95 -15.86 -3.83
CA ILE A 47 4.93 -15.02 -2.62
C ILE A 47 4.95 -13.54 -2.99
N TRP A 48 3.97 -12.82 -2.46
CA TRP A 48 3.84 -11.37 -2.59
C TRP A 48 3.66 -10.70 -1.24
N THR A 49 4.04 -9.43 -1.18
CA THR A 49 3.90 -8.60 0.01
C THR A 49 3.24 -7.28 -0.33
N GLN A 50 2.37 -6.81 0.55
CA GLN A 50 1.77 -5.49 0.49
C GLN A 50 2.12 -4.72 1.76
N ASP A 51 2.78 -3.58 1.61
CA ASP A 51 3.16 -2.71 2.71
C ASP A 51 2.36 -1.41 2.67
N GLN A 52 1.66 -1.10 3.76
CA GLN A 52 1.05 0.20 4.01
C GLN A 52 1.79 0.90 5.15
N GLN A 53 2.32 2.08 4.86
CA GLN A 53 3.06 2.84 5.85
C GLN A 53 2.10 3.66 6.72
N LEU A 54 1.90 3.20 7.96
CA LEU A 54 1.14 3.92 8.97
C LEU A 54 2.09 4.72 9.86
N GLY A 55 1.61 5.87 10.35
CA GLY A 55 2.48 6.76 11.10
C GLY A 55 1.93 8.16 11.26
N ILE A 56 2.11 8.71 12.46
CA ILE A 56 1.85 10.11 12.78
C ILE A 56 3.18 10.81 13.13
N VAL A 57 3.32 12.03 12.61
CA VAL A 57 4.44 12.96 12.86
C VAL A 57 5.82 12.40 12.45
N ASN A 58 6.47 11.59 13.30
CA ASN A 58 7.85 11.10 13.11
C ASN A 58 8.00 9.57 13.23
N VAL A 59 6.91 8.83 13.44
CA VAL A 59 6.97 7.36 13.57
C VAL A 59 6.43 6.75 12.29
N ASN A 60 7.28 6.01 11.58
CA ASN A 60 6.90 5.28 10.38
C ASN A 60 6.87 3.78 10.69
N VAL A 61 5.67 3.21 10.80
CA VAL A 61 5.45 1.77 11.01
C VAL A 61 4.92 1.15 9.72
N PRO A 62 5.69 0.25 9.08
CA PRO A 62 5.16 -0.52 7.97
C PRO A 62 4.20 -1.59 8.51
N ILE A 63 2.97 -1.60 8.02
CA ILE A 63 2.06 -2.74 8.19
C ILE A 63 2.16 -3.58 6.93
N ARG A 64 2.60 -4.83 7.10
CA ARG A 64 2.86 -5.78 6.01
C ARG A 64 1.83 -6.89 6.00
N SER A 65 1.17 -7.07 4.85
CA SER A 65 0.45 -8.28 4.49
C SER A 65 1.32 -9.16 3.61
N THR A 66 1.23 -10.47 3.79
CA THR A 66 1.90 -11.47 2.94
C THR A 66 0.85 -12.33 2.26
N ILE A 67 0.91 -12.41 0.95
CA ILE A 67 0.03 -13.24 0.13
C ILE A 67 0.86 -14.41 -0.35
N ILE A 68 0.41 -15.62 -0.06
CA ILE A 68 1.09 -16.87 -0.46
C ILE A 68 0.16 -17.71 -1.32
N LYS A 69 0.71 -18.35 -2.35
CA LYS A 69 -0.02 -19.36 -3.12
C LYS A 69 -0.07 -20.68 -2.36
N ILE A 70 -1.24 -21.31 -2.28
CA ILE A 70 -1.40 -22.59 -1.58
C ILE A 70 -1.15 -23.75 -2.56
N PRO A 71 -0.37 -24.79 -2.16
CA PRO A 71 -0.30 -26.05 -2.90
C PRO A 71 -1.68 -26.71 -2.91
N GLY A 72 -2.31 -26.79 -4.07
CA GLY A 72 -3.72 -27.23 -4.21
C GLY A 72 -4.66 -26.16 -4.76
N GLY A 73 -4.17 -24.94 -4.97
CA GLY A 73 -4.90 -23.84 -5.59
C GLY A 73 -5.32 -22.77 -4.59
N GLY A 74 -5.51 -21.56 -5.11
CA GLY A 74 -5.90 -20.39 -4.33
C GLY A 74 -4.74 -19.65 -3.66
N LEU A 75 -5.10 -18.59 -2.96
CA LEU A 75 -4.21 -17.63 -2.30
C LEU A 75 -4.54 -17.56 -0.81
N ASN A 76 -3.55 -17.46 0.04
CA ASN A 76 -3.74 -17.21 1.47
C ASN A 76 -3.16 -15.83 1.80
N VAL A 77 -3.94 -15.01 2.50
CA VAL A 77 -3.54 -13.67 2.94
C VAL A 77 -3.25 -13.70 4.43
N ILE A 78 -1.99 -13.52 4.78
CA ILE A 78 -1.49 -13.47 6.15
C ILE A 78 -1.33 -12.00 6.56
N ASN A 79 -1.87 -11.65 7.73
CA ASN A 79 -1.85 -10.31 8.30
C ASN A 79 -2.45 -9.26 7.35
N PRO A 80 -3.75 -9.36 7.02
CA PRO A 80 -4.40 -8.45 6.09
C PRO A 80 -4.27 -6.99 6.52
N ILE A 81 -4.04 -6.12 5.53
CA ILE A 81 -3.92 -4.66 5.70
C ILE A 81 -5.25 -3.96 5.41
N GLN A 82 -5.29 -2.63 5.56
CA GLN A 82 -6.49 -1.85 5.28
C GLN A 82 -6.90 -2.01 3.79
N PRO A 83 -8.20 -2.26 3.52
CA PRO A 83 -8.70 -2.44 2.16
C PRO A 83 -8.82 -1.08 1.43
N THR A 84 -7.67 -0.55 1.01
CA THR A 84 -7.60 0.63 0.15
C THR A 84 -7.87 0.23 -1.30
N PRO A 85 -8.33 1.16 -2.17
CA PRO A 85 -8.55 0.86 -3.59
C PRO A 85 -7.32 0.25 -4.28
N GLU A 86 -6.12 0.77 -3.99
CA GLU A 86 -4.86 0.23 -4.51
C GLU A 86 -4.59 -1.21 -4.05
N SER A 87 -4.78 -1.48 -2.75
CA SER A 87 -4.61 -2.81 -2.18
C SER A 87 -5.57 -3.83 -2.81
N MET A 88 -6.83 -3.43 -3.01
CA MET A 88 -7.86 -4.28 -3.61
C MET A 88 -7.59 -4.50 -5.10
N THR A 89 -7.16 -3.48 -5.85
CA THR A 89 -6.78 -3.66 -7.27
C THR A 89 -5.62 -4.64 -7.42
N GLN A 90 -4.59 -4.55 -6.57
CA GLN A 90 -3.45 -5.48 -6.58
C GLN A 90 -3.87 -6.90 -6.22
N LEU A 91 -4.70 -7.06 -5.18
CA LEU A 91 -5.19 -8.38 -4.76
C LEU A 91 -6.09 -9.01 -5.84
N ASN A 92 -6.99 -8.23 -6.45
CA ASN A 92 -7.86 -8.71 -7.52
C ASN A 92 -7.07 -9.13 -8.78
N ALA A 93 -5.97 -8.44 -9.08
CA ALA A 93 -5.07 -8.86 -10.16
C ALA A 93 -4.47 -10.25 -9.87
N LEU A 94 -4.03 -10.50 -8.64
CA LEU A 94 -3.55 -11.82 -8.22
C LEU A 94 -4.66 -12.88 -8.25
N ILE A 95 -5.87 -12.55 -7.79
CA ILE A 95 -7.00 -13.47 -7.82
C ILE A 95 -7.33 -13.92 -9.24
N SER A 96 -7.32 -12.97 -10.19
CA SER A 96 -7.55 -13.24 -11.61
C SER A 96 -6.51 -14.20 -12.21
N SER A 97 -5.25 -14.09 -11.79
CA SER A 97 -4.14 -14.89 -12.33
C SER A 97 -3.92 -16.23 -11.62
N HIS A 98 -4.17 -16.32 -10.31
CA HIS A 98 -3.74 -17.45 -9.48
C HIS A 98 -4.89 -18.20 -8.78
N GLY A 99 -6.12 -17.68 -8.84
CA GLY A 99 -7.30 -18.28 -8.24
C GLY A 99 -7.78 -17.55 -6.97
N PRO A 100 -8.84 -18.06 -6.33
CA PRO A 100 -9.50 -17.38 -5.21
C PRO A 100 -8.59 -17.26 -3.98
N VAL A 101 -8.85 -16.22 -3.16
CA VAL A 101 -8.31 -16.07 -1.80
C VAL A 101 -9.17 -16.86 -0.81
#